data_AF-A0A6S7CV90-F1
#
_entry.id   AF-A0A6S7CV90-F1
#
_cell.length_a   1.000
_cell.length_b   1.000
_cell.length_c   1.000
_cell.angle_alpha   90.00
_cell.angle_beta   90.00
_cell.angle_gamma   90.00
#
_symmetry.space_group_name_H-M   'P 1'
#
loop_
_entity.id
_entity.type
_entity.pdbx_description
1 polymer ?
#
loop_
_entity_poly.entity_id
_entity_poly.type
_entity_poly.pdbx_seq_one_letter_code
_entity_poly.pdbx_strand_id
1 'polypeptide(L)'
;MKNSARLAEGLTVEAAVNLAENWARAHHADADRSRKFALQWHRDNSSQNRQGDALLRDLAFFFQAASNDAAYWRSVGDFTEEATGAWGVQALKALAGLNFIGLAASIILFAARDSSAFTVGAVSACGLFLAGLLLAYPALRLTNISRATANAASAAQSREARSASTWEQLRSANDGNPNVGRRERKIALRLAATMAATATAGCALLITTVWF
;
A
#
# COMPACT_ATOMS: atom_id res chain seq x y z
N MET A 1 0.05 -56.80 31.12
CA MET A 1 0.36 -55.38 31.37
C MET A 1 1.81 -55.06 30.99
N LYS A 2 2.13 -54.98 29.70
CA LYS A 2 3.44 -54.53 29.19
C LYS A 2 3.20 -54.09 27.74
N ASN A 3 2.94 -52.80 27.53
CA ASN A 3 3.07 -52.08 26.24
C ASN A 3 2.62 -50.61 26.31
N SER A 4 2.27 -50.07 27.48
CA SER A 4 1.88 -48.66 27.62
C SER A 4 3.06 -47.68 27.76
N ALA A 5 4.31 -48.16 27.90
CA ALA A 5 5.48 -47.32 28.17
C ALA A 5 6.14 -46.71 26.92
N ARG A 6 5.89 -47.25 25.71
CA ARG A 6 6.44 -46.74 24.44
C ARG A 6 5.58 -45.67 23.75
N LEU A 7 4.40 -45.37 24.27
CA LEU A 7 3.50 -44.35 23.73
C LEU A 7 3.82 -42.93 24.21
N ALA A 8 4.77 -42.77 25.14
CA ALA A 8 5.11 -41.48 25.76
C ALA A 8 6.30 -40.74 25.09
N GLU A 9 7.05 -41.42 24.22
CA GLU A 9 8.16 -40.81 23.48
C GLU A 9 7.62 -40.25 22.17
N GLY A 10 7.29 -38.95 22.18
CA GLY A 10 6.91 -38.22 20.96
C GLY A 10 7.99 -38.24 19.88
N LEU A 11 7.62 -37.78 18.69
CA LEU A 11 8.50 -37.70 17.52
C LEU A 11 9.83 -37.01 17.88
N THR A 12 10.95 -37.65 17.54
CA THR A 12 12.29 -37.05 17.70
C THR A 12 12.50 -35.92 16.70
N VAL A 13 13.50 -35.06 16.95
CA VAL A 13 13.84 -33.94 16.06
C VAL A 13 14.20 -34.43 14.66
N GLU A 14 15.05 -35.47 14.56
CA GLU A 14 15.51 -36.02 13.29
C GLU A 14 14.35 -36.64 12.51
N ALA A 15 13.45 -37.35 13.20
CA ALA A 15 12.24 -37.89 12.59
C ALA A 15 11.31 -36.79 12.09
N ALA A 16 11.13 -35.70 12.86
CA ALA A 16 10.34 -34.53 12.46
C ALA A 16 10.90 -33.87 11.19
N VAL A 17 12.22 -33.65 11.14
CA VAL A 17 12.88 -33.04 9.98
C VAL A 17 12.75 -33.92 8.73
N ASN A 18 13.06 -35.21 8.84
CA ASN A 18 12.94 -36.14 7.71
C ASN A 18 11.50 -36.19 7.19
N LEU A 19 10.53 -36.16 8.09
CA LEU A 19 9.11 -36.21 7.74
C LEU A 19 8.67 -34.93 7.03
N ALA A 20 9.13 -33.75 7.46
CA ALA A 20 8.88 -32.48 6.79
C ALA A 20 9.58 -32.37 5.42
N GLU A 21 10.80 -32.87 5.28
CA GLU A 21 11.51 -32.92 3.99
C GLU A 21 10.85 -33.87 3.00
N ASN A 22 10.35 -35.02 3.47
CA ASN A 22 9.57 -35.96 2.66
C ASN A 22 8.28 -35.32 2.15
N TRP A 23 7.56 -34.63 3.05
CA TRP A 23 6.37 -33.87 2.68
C TRP A 23 6.70 -32.78 1.65
N ALA A 24 7.79 -32.04 1.85
CA ALA A 24 8.21 -30.99 0.92
C ALA A 24 8.46 -31.55 -0.49
N ARG A 25 9.13 -32.72 -0.58
CA ARG A 25 9.34 -33.41 -1.86
C ARG A 25 8.03 -33.85 -2.50
N ALA A 26 7.10 -34.40 -1.73
CA ALA A 26 5.81 -34.87 -2.24
C ALA A 26 4.89 -33.74 -2.72
N HIS A 27 4.99 -32.56 -2.10
CA HIS A 27 4.14 -31.40 -2.40
C HIS A 27 4.85 -30.31 -3.21
N HIS A 28 6.05 -30.56 -3.73
CA HIS A 28 6.89 -29.58 -4.43
C HIS A 28 7.10 -28.27 -3.66
N ALA A 29 7.21 -28.37 -2.33
CA ALA A 29 7.44 -27.25 -1.44
C ALA A 29 8.94 -27.07 -1.12
N ASP A 30 9.29 -25.94 -0.52
CA ASP A 30 10.66 -25.63 -0.12
C ASP A 30 11.12 -26.51 1.05
N ALA A 31 12.15 -27.33 0.81
CA ALA A 31 12.67 -28.30 1.77
C ALA A 31 13.39 -27.62 2.95
N ASP A 32 14.17 -26.56 2.71
CA ASP A 32 14.88 -25.83 3.78
C ASP A 32 13.87 -25.11 4.70
N ARG A 33 12.84 -24.53 4.09
CA ARG A 33 11.72 -23.91 4.80
C ARG A 33 10.97 -24.93 5.67
N SER A 34 10.69 -26.10 5.12
CA SER A 34 9.99 -27.18 5.83
C SER A 34 10.82 -27.74 6.99
N ARG A 35 12.14 -27.85 6.81
CA ARG A 35 13.08 -28.22 7.87
C ARG A 35 13.08 -27.20 9.01
N LYS A 36 13.19 -25.91 8.71
CA LYS A 36 13.16 -24.83 9.72
C LYS A 36 11.84 -24.82 10.49
N PHE A 37 10.72 -25.02 9.81
CA PHE A 37 9.42 -25.16 10.44
C PHE A 37 9.38 -26.35 11.40
N ALA A 38 9.83 -27.53 10.98
CA ALA A 38 9.83 -28.74 11.81
C ALA A 38 10.68 -28.57 13.09
N LEU A 39 11.83 -27.89 12.99
CA LEU A 39 12.67 -27.57 14.16
C LEU A 39 11.95 -26.66 15.16
N GLN A 40 11.29 -25.60 14.66
CA GLN A 40 10.51 -24.70 15.51
C GLN A 40 9.32 -25.43 16.14
N TRP A 41 8.55 -26.17 15.34
CA TRP A 41 7.39 -26.92 15.78
C TRP A 41 7.75 -27.93 16.87
N HIS A 42 8.86 -28.65 16.72
CA HIS A 42 9.31 -29.61 17.73
C HIS A 42 9.73 -28.91 19.04
N ARG A 43 10.38 -27.76 18.95
CA ARG A 43 10.75 -26.94 20.13
C ARG A 43 9.52 -26.44 20.87
N ASP A 44 8.51 -26.00 20.15
CA ASP A 44 7.35 -25.31 20.71
C ASP A 44 6.27 -26.31 21.23
N ASN A 45 6.31 -27.57 20.80
CA ASN A 45 5.39 -28.62 21.25
C ASN A 45 5.99 -29.52 22.35
N SER A 46 5.16 -29.89 23.33
CA SER A 46 5.51 -30.87 24.37
C SER A 46 5.65 -32.28 23.79
N SER A 47 6.45 -33.13 24.43
CA SER A 47 6.72 -34.50 23.94
C SER A 47 5.45 -35.31 23.69
N GLN A 48 4.41 -35.15 24.53
CA GLN A 48 3.13 -35.86 24.37
C GLN A 48 2.34 -35.43 23.13
N ASN A 49 2.57 -34.20 22.64
CA ASN A 49 1.89 -33.63 21.48
C ASN A 49 2.70 -33.73 20.18
N ARG A 50 3.92 -34.28 20.23
CA ARG A 50 4.78 -34.46 19.05
C ARG A 50 4.34 -35.67 18.24
N GLN A 51 3.23 -35.55 17.53
CA GLN A 51 2.72 -36.57 16.61
C GLN A 51 3.03 -36.19 15.16
N GLY A 52 3.43 -37.16 14.33
CA GLY A 52 3.77 -36.92 12.92
C GLY A 52 2.61 -36.30 12.12
N ASP A 53 1.39 -36.79 12.31
CA ASP A 53 0.21 -36.27 11.63
C ASP A 53 -0.12 -34.83 12.04
N ALA A 54 0.16 -34.45 13.29
CA ALA A 54 0.01 -33.07 13.75
C ALA A 54 1.02 -32.15 13.06
N LEU A 55 2.30 -32.55 12.99
CA LEU A 55 3.34 -31.81 12.25
C LEU A 55 2.95 -31.58 10.80
N LEU A 56 2.48 -32.62 10.08
CA LEU A 56 2.10 -32.48 8.67
C LEU A 56 0.91 -31.55 8.45
N ARG A 57 -0.09 -31.62 9.32
CA ARG A 57 -1.24 -30.70 9.25
C ARG A 57 -0.81 -29.26 9.49
N ASP A 58 0.00 -29.03 10.52
CA ASP A 58 0.48 -27.69 10.85
C ASP A 58 1.40 -27.14 9.76
N LEU A 59 2.23 -27.98 9.15
CA LEU A 59 3.09 -27.63 8.02
C LEU A 59 2.25 -27.24 6.79
N ALA A 60 1.25 -28.04 6.43
CA ALA A 60 0.34 -27.73 5.32
C ALA A 60 -0.43 -26.42 5.57
N PHE A 61 -0.95 -26.25 6.79
CA PHE A 61 -1.63 -25.02 7.19
C PHE A 61 -0.70 -23.81 7.13
N PHE A 62 0.56 -23.95 7.57
CA PHE A 62 1.55 -22.88 7.50
C PHE A 62 1.85 -22.43 6.07
N PHE A 63 2.08 -23.37 5.14
CA PHE A 63 2.32 -23.00 3.74
C PHE A 63 1.11 -22.31 3.10
N GLN A 64 -0.10 -22.72 3.46
CA GLN A 64 -1.34 -22.07 3.03
C GLN A 64 -1.51 -20.67 3.66
N ALA A 65 -1.23 -20.53 4.95
CA ALA A 65 -1.30 -19.25 5.65
C ALA A 65 -0.30 -18.25 5.03
N ALA A 66 0.95 -18.67 4.83
CA ALA A 66 1.96 -17.81 4.24
C ALA A 66 1.67 -17.40 2.79
N SER A 67 1.04 -18.27 2.00
CA SER A 67 0.61 -17.93 0.63
C SER A 67 -0.56 -16.95 0.64
N ASN A 68 -1.53 -17.15 1.53
CA ASN A 68 -2.67 -16.25 1.74
C ASN A 68 -2.21 -14.87 2.23
N ASP A 69 -1.29 -14.81 3.19
CA ASP A 69 -0.75 -13.56 3.72
C ASP A 69 0.06 -12.81 2.65
N ALA A 70 0.87 -13.53 1.88
CA ALA A 70 1.59 -12.93 0.74
C ALA A 70 0.62 -12.38 -0.32
N ALA A 71 -0.51 -13.05 -0.55
CA ALA A 71 -1.56 -12.59 -1.47
C ALA A 71 -2.34 -11.39 -0.90
N TYR A 72 -2.61 -11.37 0.41
CA TYR A 72 -3.21 -10.23 1.11
C TYR A 72 -2.32 -8.99 0.98
N TRP A 73 -1.01 -9.10 1.26
CA TRP A 73 -0.12 -7.95 1.13
C TRP A 73 -0.01 -7.47 -0.32
N ARG A 74 -0.05 -8.38 -1.29
CA ARG A 74 -0.13 -8.00 -2.70
C ARG A 74 -1.42 -7.23 -3.01
N SER A 75 -2.58 -7.71 -2.54
CA SER A 75 -3.86 -7.03 -2.77
C SER A 75 -3.91 -5.66 -2.09
N VAL A 76 -3.31 -5.48 -0.91
CA VAL A 76 -3.17 -4.16 -0.27
C VAL A 76 -2.37 -3.20 -1.16
N GLY A 77 -1.31 -3.68 -1.82
CA GLY A 77 -0.57 -2.92 -2.83
C GLY A 77 -1.45 -2.54 -4.01
N ASP A 78 -2.14 -3.51 -4.60
CA ASP A 78 -3.02 -3.32 -5.76
C ASP A 78 -4.18 -2.34 -5.46
N PHE A 79 -4.84 -2.48 -4.31
CA PHE A 79 -5.85 -1.54 -3.85
C PHE A 79 -5.30 -0.14 -3.63
N THR A 80 -4.07 -0.01 -3.15
CA THR A 80 -3.43 1.30 -3.00
C THR A 80 -3.18 1.92 -4.37
N GLU A 81 -2.75 1.10 -5.34
CA GLU A 81 -2.61 1.51 -6.72
C GLU A 81 -3.94 1.90 -7.37
N GLU A 82 -5.06 1.24 -7.08
CA GLU A 82 -6.37 1.62 -7.61
C GLU A 82 -6.95 2.88 -6.92
N ALA A 83 -6.94 2.92 -5.58
CA ALA A 83 -7.56 3.99 -4.79
C ALA A 83 -6.77 5.31 -4.81
N THR A 84 -5.50 5.28 -5.18
CA THR A 84 -4.68 6.48 -5.46
C THR A 84 -4.26 6.56 -6.93
N GLY A 85 -4.86 5.74 -7.77
CA GLY A 85 -4.39 5.38 -9.10
C GLY A 85 -4.59 6.40 -10.20
N ALA A 86 -4.70 5.87 -11.42
CA ALA A 86 -4.89 6.64 -12.65
C ALA A 86 -5.93 7.75 -12.48
N TRP A 87 -7.06 7.47 -11.81
CA TRP A 87 -8.10 8.44 -11.52
C TRP A 87 -7.63 9.63 -10.67
N GLY A 88 -6.92 9.39 -9.56
CA GLY A 88 -6.43 10.47 -8.69
C GLY A 88 -5.38 11.34 -9.37
N VAL A 89 -4.45 10.71 -10.11
CA VAL A 89 -3.43 11.42 -10.89
C VAL A 89 -4.05 12.17 -12.08
N GLN A 90 -5.02 11.58 -12.77
CA GLN A 90 -5.75 12.23 -13.86
C GLN A 90 -6.58 13.40 -13.35
N ALA A 91 -7.25 13.26 -12.20
CA ALA A 91 -7.97 14.36 -11.58
C ALA A 91 -7.04 15.53 -11.22
N LEU A 92 -5.87 15.25 -10.64
CA LEU A 92 -4.84 16.26 -10.36
C LEU A 92 -4.32 16.94 -11.63
N LYS A 93 -4.09 16.17 -12.70
CA LYS A 93 -3.69 16.71 -14.02
C LYS A 93 -4.78 17.58 -14.64
N ALA A 94 -6.04 17.13 -14.58
CA ALA A 94 -7.18 17.90 -15.05
C ALA A 94 -7.34 19.21 -14.27
N LEU A 95 -7.12 19.17 -12.95
CA LEU A 95 -7.17 20.35 -12.10
C LEU A 95 -6.02 21.33 -12.38
N ALA A 96 -4.82 20.82 -12.65
CA ALA A 96 -3.70 21.64 -13.11
C ALA A 96 -4.00 22.27 -14.48
N GLY A 97 -4.59 21.50 -15.40
CA GLY A 97 -5.05 21.99 -16.71
C GLY A 97 -6.12 23.08 -16.59
N LEU A 98 -7.09 22.90 -15.69
CA LEU A 98 -8.11 23.92 -15.40
C LEU A 98 -7.48 25.22 -14.90
N ASN A 99 -6.54 25.13 -13.96
CA ASN A 99 -5.83 26.32 -13.47
C ASN A 99 -5.00 26.99 -14.58
N PHE A 100 -4.35 26.22 -15.45
CA PHE A 100 -3.62 26.75 -16.59
C PHE A 100 -4.51 27.50 -17.58
N ILE A 101 -5.65 26.91 -17.96
CA ILE A 101 -6.62 27.53 -18.87
C ILE A 101 -7.22 28.79 -18.24
N GLY A 102 -7.59 28.72 -16.95
CA GLY A 102 -8.09 29.88 -16.21
C GLY A 102 -7.07 31.02 -16.14
N LEU A 103 -5.79 30.71 -15.94
CA LEU A 103 -4.71 31.69 -15.97
C LEU A 103 -4.59 32.35 -17.35
N ALA A 104 -4.61 31.55 -18.42
CA ALA A 104 -4.55 32.09 -19.79
C ALA A 104 -5.75 33.02 -20.09
N ALA A 105 -6.96 32.60 -19.73
CA ALA A 105 -8.16 33.43 -19.88
C ALA A 105 -8.06 34.74 -19.08
N SER A 106 -7.56 34.68 -17.85
CA SER A 106 -7.38 35.84 -16.98
C SER A 106 -6.34 36.82 -17.56
N ILE A 107 -5.25 36.32 -18.14
CA ILE A 107 -4.23 37.15 -18.80
C ILE A 107 -4.79 37.83 -20.05
N ILE A 108 -5.58 37.12 -20.86
CA ILE A 108 -6.22 37.69 -22.06
C ILE A 108 -7.17 38.82 -21.66
N LEU A 109 -8.00 38.60 -20.64
CA LEU A 109 -8.92 39.62 -20.12
C LEU A 109 -8.16 40.81 -19.53
N PHE A 110 -7.07 40.57 -18.81
CA PHE A 110 -6.20 41.64 -18.32
C PHE A 110 -5.58 42.46 -19.45
N ALA A 111 -5.25 41.84 -20.58
CA ALA A 111 -4.70 42.53 -21.75
C ALA A 111 -5.75 43.34 -22.53
N ALA A 112 -7.01 42.89 -22.54
CA ALA A 112 -8.12 43.50 -23.28
C ALA A 112 -8.82 44.67 -22.54
N ARG A 113 -8.16 45.29 -21.56
CA ARG A 113 -8.79 46.16 -20.56
C ARG A 113 -9.14 47.58 -21.06
N ASP A 114 -10.36 48.02 -20.74
CA ASP A 114 -10.83 49.42 -20.87
C ASP A 114 -11.26 50.06 -19.51
N SER A 115 -11.25 49.32 -18.39
CA SER A 115 -11.65 49.86 -17.07
C SER A 115 -10.85 49.30 -15.87
N SER A 116 -10.87 50.04 -14.75
CA SER A 116 -10.14 49.70 -13.52
C SER A 116 -10.74 48.53 -12.73
N ALA A 117 -12.07 48.39 -12.69
CA ALA A 117 -12.76 47.26 -12.05
C ALA A 117 -12.43 45.92 -12.74
N PHE A 118 -12.34 45.96 -14.08
CA PHE A 118 -11.91 44.84 -14.91
C PHE A 118 -10.47 44.41 -14.60
N THR A 119 -9.61 45.39 -14.30
CA THR A 119 -8.19 45.17 -13.97
C THR A 119 -8.04 44.47 -12.62
N VAL A 120 -8.80 44.87 -11.59
CA VAL A 120 -8.67 44.28 -10.25
C VAL A 120 -9.08 42.82 -10.25
N GLY A 121 -10.25 42.47 -10.80
CA GLY A 121 -10.70 41.08 -10.74
C GLY A 121 -9.94 40.15 -11.71
N ALA A 122 -9.43 40.66 -12.84
CA ALA A 122 -8.52 39.88 -13.70
C ALA A 122 -7.17 39.58 -13.01
N VAL A 123 -6.61 40.55 -12.28
CA VAL A 123 -5.39 40.33 -11.48
C VAL A 123 -5.63 39.33 -10.34
N SER A 124 -6.76 39.45 -9.64
CA SER A 124 -7.12 38.50 -8.57
C SER A 124 -7.35 37.09 -9.11
N ALA A 125 -8.01 36.94 -10.26
CA ALA A 125 -8.19 35.65 -10.93
C ALA A 125 -6.84 35.04 -11.36
N CYS A 126 -5.95 35.84 -11.95
CA CYS A 126 -4.58 35.42 -12.26
C CYS A 126 -3.85 34.88 -11.02
N GLY A 127 -3.94 35.60 -9.88
CA GLY A 127 -3.32 35.17 -8.63
C GLY A 127 -3.83 33.82 -8.14
N LEU A 128 -5.15 33.60 -8.19
CA LEU A 128 -5.76 32.33 -7.77
C LEU A 128 -5.37 31.16 -8.68
N PHE A 129 -5.42 31.36 -9.99
CA PHE A 129 -5.03 30.31 -10.94
C PHE A 129 -3.53 29.99 -10.88
N LEU A 130 -2.68 30.99 -10.69
CA LEU A 130 -1.25 30.79 -10.48
C LEU A 130 -0.98 30.02 -9.19
N ALA A 131 -1.67 30.38 -8.09
CA ALA A 131 -1.56 29.66 -6.83
C ALA A 131 -1.97 28.18 -6.98
N GLY A 132 -3.08 27.89 -7.66
CA GLY A 132 -3.50 26.52 -7.98
C GLY A 132 -2.49 25.76 -8.84
N LEU A 133 -1.88 26.42 -9.83
CA LEU A 133 -0.84 25.82 -10.67
C LEU A 133 0.42 25.45 -9.87
N LEU A 134 0.88 26.35 -8.98
CA LEU A 134 2.05 26.12 -8.14
C LEU A 134 1.86 24.94 -7.17
N LEU A 135 0.62 24.68 -6.74
CA LEU A 135 0.27 23.56 -5.86
C LEU A 135 0.19 22.21 -6.60
N ALA A 136 0.05 22.21 -7.93
CA ALA A 136 -0.06 20.99 -8.73
C ALA A 136 1.19 20.10 -8.62
N TYR A 137 2.38 20.71 -8.71
CA TYR A 137 3.64 19.98 -8.62
C TYR A 137 3.82 19.26 -7.27
N PRO A 138 3.74 19.93 -6.10
CA PRO A 138 3.88 19.25 -4.82
C PRO A 138 2.76 18.22 -4.57
N ALA A 139 1.54 18.46 -5.05
CA ALA A 139 0.44 17.51 -4.93
C ALA A 139 0.69 16.21 -5.72
N LEU A 140 1.14 16.34 -6.98
CA LEU A 140 1.51 15.19 -7.83
C LEU A 140 2.73 14.45 -7.25
N ARG A 141 3.75 15.18 -6.80
CA ARG A 141 4.95 14.60 -6.21
C ARG A 141 4.62 13.79 -4.95
N LEU A 142 3.83 14.35 -4.03
CA LEU A 142 3.44 13.67 -2.81
C LEU A 142 2.56 12.44 -3.08
N THR A 143 1.68 12.51 -4.07
CA THR A 143 0.86 11.36 -4.50
C THR A 143 1.75 10.22 -5.03
N ASN A 144 2.74 10.55 -5.86
CA ASN A 144 3.70 9.58 -6.37
C ASN A 144 4.55 8.97 -5.26
N ILE A 145 5.03 9.78 -4.31
CA ILE A 145 5.80 9.30 -3.14
C ILE A 145 4.94 8.38 -2.28
N SER A 146 3.71 8.77 -1.93
CA SER A 146 2.82 7.93 -1.11
C SER A 146 2.53 6.59 -1.77
N ARG A 147 2.38 6.56 -3.09
CA ARG A 147 2.15 5.33 -3.84
C ARG A 147 3.40 4.45 -3.87
N ALA A 148 4.55 5.04 -4.20
CA ALA A 148 5.80 4.29 -4.26
C ALA A 148 6.15 3.68 -2.90
N THR A 149 5.95 4.41 -1.79
CA THR A 149 6.23 3.90 -0.45
C THR A 149 5.26 2.81 -0.02
N ALA A 150 3.96 2.96 -0.31
CA ALA A 150 2.98 1.92 0.00
C ALA A 150 3.17 0.65 -0.84
N ASN A 151 3.49 0.79 -2.13
CA ASN A 151 3.79 -0.35 -3.01
C ASN A 151 5.09 -1.05 -2.62
N ALA A 152 6.12 -0.30 -2.24
CA ALA A 152 7.36 -0.89 -1.74
C ALA A 152 7.14 -1.63 -0.41
N ALA A 153 6.36 -1.06 0.50
CA ALA A 153 6.05 -1.68 1.79
C ALA A 153 5.22 -2.98 1.62
N SER A 154 4.16 -2.94 0.82
CA SER A 154 3.33 -4.12 0.51
C SER A 154 4.12 -5.21 -0.22
N ALA A 155 4.97 -4.84 -1.18
CA ALA A 155 5.84 -5.79 -1.87
C ALA A 155 6.88 -6.41 -0.94
N ALA A 156 7.47 -5.62 -0.04
CA ALA A 156 8.39 -6.12 0.99
C ALA A 156 7.68 -7.12 1.90
N GLN A 157 6.49 -6.77 2.42
CA GLN A 157 5.72 -7.66 3.30
C GLN A 157 5.25 -8.94 2.60
N SER A 158 4.83 -8.84 1.34
CA SER A 158 4.49 -10.00 0.52
C SER A 158 5.70 -10.95 0.34
N ARG A 159 6.91 -10.39 0.17
CA ARG A 159 8.15 -11.18 0.09
C ARG A 159 8.52 -11.80 1.43
N GLU A 160 8.43 -11.04 2.52
CA GLU A 160 8.71 -11.51 3.88
C GLU A 160 7.77 -12.66 4.25
N ALA A 161 6.46 -12.49 4.10
CA ALA A 161 5.47 -13.55 4.33
C ALA A 161 5.73 -14.80 3.47
N ARG A 162 6.09 -14.62 2.19
CA ARG A 162 6.39 -15.74 1.28
C ARG A 162 7.68 -16.49 1.67
N SER A 163 8.66 -15.77 2.19
CA SER A 163 9.96 -16.32 2.63
C SER A 163 9.96 -16.83 4.07
N ALA A 164 8.93 -16.51 4.86
CA ALA A 164 8.85 -16.87 6.27
C ALA A 164 8.94 -18.38 6.45
N SER A 165 9.87 -18.87 7.24
CA SER A 165 10.11 -20.30 7.47
C SER A 165 9.57 -20.83 8.79
N THR A 166 9.04 -19.93 9.62
CA THR A 166 8.55 -20.17 10.97
C THR A 166 7.28 -19.37 11.23
N TRP A 167 6.46 -19.79 12.20
CA TRP A 167 5.28 -19.04 12.63
C TRP A 167 5.65 -17.65 13.18
N GLU A 168 6.78 -17.56 13.88
CA GLU A 168 7.30 -16.29 14.41
C GLU A 168 7.64 -15.31 13.28
N GLN A 169 8.34 -15.79 12.24
CA GLN A 169 8.67 -14.97 11.07
C GLN A 169 7.41 -14.53 10.31
N LEU A 170 6.44 -15.44 10.15
CA LEU A 170 5.18 -15.11 9.45
C LEU A 170 4.36 -14.07 10.23
N ARG A 171 4.29 -14.21 11.57
CA ARG A 171 3.63 -13.21 12.43
C ARG A 171 4.34 -11.86 12.36
N SER A 172 5.66 -11.86 12.43
CA SER A 172 6.46 -10.64 12.31
C SER A 172 6.25 -9.92 10.97
N ALA A 173 6.08 -10.65 9.86
CA ALA A 173 5.73 -10.06 8.56
C ALA A 173 4.33 -9.43 8.59
N ASN A 174 3.37 -10.07 9.28
CA ASN A 174 2.01 -9.54 9.38
C ASN A 174 1.87 -8.33 10.33
N ASP A 175 2.83 -8.08 11.22
CA ASP A 175 2.88 -6.89 12.07
C ASP A 175 3.27 -5.61 11.28
N GLY A 176 3.46 -5.70 9.97
CA GLY A 176 3.71 -4.57 9.08
C GLY A 176 2.64 -3.49 9.18
N ASN A 177 3.05 -2.22 9.16
CA ASN A 177 2.12 -1.08 9.20
C ASN A 177 1.40 -0.90 7.84
N PRO A 178 0.07 -1.05 7.75
CA PRO A 178 -0.65 -0.85 6.48
C PRO A 178 -0.78 0.62 6.08
N ASN A 179 -0.40 1.57 6.95
CA ASN A 179 -0.59 3.00 6.76
C ASN A 179 0.66 3.75 6.23
N VAL A 180 1.61 3.05 5.62
CA VAL A 180 2.77 3.70 4.98
C VAL A 180 2.29 4.68 3.90
N GLY A 181 2.86 5.89 3.85
CA GLY A 181 2.47 6.91 2.88
C GLY A 181 1.17 7.66 3.21
N ARG A 182 0.48 7.34 4.33
CA ARG A 182 -0.79 7.99 4.72
C ARG A 182 -0.63 9.49 4.95
N ARG A 183 0.51 9.92 5.49
CA ARG A 183 0.78 11.34 5.75
C ARG A 183 0.88 12.12 4.44
N GLU A 184 1.70 11.63 3.52
CA GLU A 184 1.93 12.20 2.20
C GLU A 184 0.62 12.26 1.41
N ARG A 185 -0.18 11.19 1.46
CA ARG A 185 -1.52 11.15 0.85
C ARG A 185 -2.46 12.21 1.42
N LYS A 186 -2.51 12.37 2.76
CA LYS A 186 -3.33 13.41 3.40
C LYS A 186 -2.90 14.83 2.97
N ILE A 187 -1.60 15.08 2.85
CA ILE A 187 -1.09 16.38 2.41
C ILE A 187 -1.45 16.59 0.94
N ALA A 188 -1.23 15.60 0.07
CA ALA A 188 -1.59 15.68 -1.34
C ALA A 188 -3.09 15.96 -1.54
N LEU A 189 -3.97 15.32 -0.77
CA LEU A 189 -5.42 15.57 -0.78
C LEU A 189 -5.76 17.01 -0.37
N ARG A 190 -5.10 17.56 0.66
CA ARG A 190 -5.30 18.95 1.06
C ARG A 190 -4.86 19.92 -0.03
N LEU A 191 -3.71 19.66 -0.67
CA LEU A 191 -3.23 20.46 -1.79
C LEU A 191 -4.20 20.42 -2.97
N ALA A 192 -4.71 19.23 -3.32
CA ALA A 192 -5.73 19.08 -4.35
C ALA A 192 -7.02 19.84 -4.02
N ALA A 193 -7.48 19.80 -2.76
CA ALA A 193 -8.65 20.56 -2.32
C ALA A 193 -8.41 22.07 -2.43
N THR A 194 -7.22 22.56 -2.07
CA THR A 194 -6.87 23.97 -2.24
C THR A 194 -6.81 24.38 -3.70
N MET A 195 -6.26 23.54 -4.59
CA MET A 195 -6.25 23.79 -6.04
C MET A 195 -7.66 23.88 -6.63
N ALA A 196 -8.59 23.07 -6.12
CA ALA A 196 -9.99 23.10 -6.54
C ALA A 196 -10.69 24.36 -6.04
N ALA A 197 -10.42 24.77 -4.79
CA ALA A 197 -10.94 26.00 -4.23
C ALA A 197 -10.43 27.23 -5.00
N THR A 198 -9.13 27.30 -5.32
CA THR A 198 -8.57 28.43 -6.08
C THR A 198 -9.10 28.47 -7.51
N ALA A 199 -9.24 27.33 -8.19
CA ALA A 199 -9.83 27.27 -9.52
C ALA A 199 -11.30 27.73 -9.51
N THR A 200 -12.08 27.27 -8.54
CA THR A 200 -13.49 27.65 -8.40
C THR A 200 -13.65 29.15 -8.13
N ALA A 201 -12.85 29.68 -7.19
CA ALA A 201 -12.85 31.11 -6.87
C ALA A 201 -12.34 31.96 -8.06
N GLY A 202 -11.33 31.51 -8.79
CA GLY A 202 -10.84 32.16 -10.00
C GLY A 202 -11.90 32.24 -11.09
N CYS A 203 -12.62 31.14 -11.33
CA CYS A 203 -13.76 31.12 -12.26
C CYS A 203 -14.87 32.08 -11.83
N ALA A 204 -15.22 32.09 -10.53
CA ALA A 204 -16.24 33.00 -10.01
C ALA A 204 -15.84 34.47 -10.22
N LEU A 205 -14.58 34.83 -9.94
CA LEU A 205 -14.07 36.19 -10.17
C LEU A 205 -14.11 36.59 -11.64
N LEU A 206 -13.74 35.69 -12.55
CA LEU A 206 -13.82 35.94 -13.99
C LEU A 206 -15.27 36.18 -14.43
N ILE A 207 -16.21 35.37 -13.96
CA ILE A 207 -17.63 35.54 -14.28
C ILE A 207 -18.11 36.90 -13.75
N THR A 208 -17.80 37.23 -12.50
CA THR A 208 -18.22 38.52 -11.93
C THR A 208 -17.62 39.72 -12.62
N THR A 209 -16.38 39.63 -13.12
CA THR A 209 -15.72 40.75 -13.83
C THR A 209 -16.20 40.95 -15.26
N VAL A 210 -16.69 39.90 -15.91
CA VAL A 210 -17.22 40.00 -17.27
C VAL A 210 -18.68 40.47 -17.27
N TRP A 211 -19.46 40.09 -16.25
CA TRP A 211 -20.91 40.32 -16.19
C TRP A 211 -21.34 41.55 -15.40
N PHE A 212 -20.49 42.09 -14.51
CA PHE A 212 -20.76 43.28 -13.70
C PHE A 212 -19.64 44.32 -13.85
#